data_AF-A0A6J4VEX2-F1
#
_entry.id   AF-A0A6J4VEX2-F1
#
_cell.length_a   1.000
_cell.length_b   1.000
_cell.length_c   1.000
_cell.angle_alpha   90.00
_cell.angle_beta   90.00
_cell.angle_gamma   90.00
#
_symmetry.space_group_name_H-M   'P 1'
#
loop_
_entity.id
_entity.type
_entity.pdbx_description
1 polymer ?
#
loop_
_entity_poly.entity_id
_entity_poly.type
_entity_poly.pdbx_seq_one_letter_code
_entity_poly.pdbx_strand_id
1 'polypeptide(L)'
;MTTGIVSNASSRRDRVAKREEYTAADGTEYWILEPRPRPVAEEFLVRGKDGRYRSSIPDPDGSYRSQIIAGFRLRAKWLWADPLPDPLSGLAESGFDTD
;
A
#
# COMPACT_ATOMS: atom_id res chain seq x y z
N MET A 1 13.80 8.07 -4.30
CA MET A 1 12.85 6.98 -4.00
C MET A 1 11.86 7.50 -2.99
N THR A 2 10.64 7.78 -3.43
CA THR A 2 9.60 8.38 -2.59
C THR A 2 8.44 7.40 -2.51
N THR A 3 8.07 7.01 -1.29
CA THR A 3 6.83 6.28 -1.00
C THR A 3 5.84 7.23 -0.35
N GLY A 4 4.55 7.12 -0.69
CA GLY A 4 3.49 7.98 -0.16
C GLY A 4 2.29 7.16 0.30
N ILE A 5 1.80 7.44 1.50
CA ILE A 5 0.56 6.89 2.03
C ILE A 5 -0.54 7.93 1.81
N VAL A 6 -1.61 7.56 1.12
CA VAL A 6 -2.77 8.46 0.96
C VAL A 6 -3.98 7.86 1.66
N SER A 7 -4.33 8.45 2.80
CA SER A 7 -5.57 8.19 3.51
C SER A 7 -6.66 9.16 3.01
N ASN A 8 -7.86 8.65 2.73
CA ASN A 8 -9.09 9.34 2.28
C ASN A 8 -9.19 9.55 0.75
N ALA A 9 -9.78 8.59 0.03
CA ALA A 9 -10.24 8.77 -1.36
C ALA A 9 -11.78 8.79 -1.36
N SER A 10 -12.37 9.97 -1.21
CA SER A 10 -13.76 10.17 -0.81
C SER A 10 -14.84 9.78 -1.82
N SER A 11 -14.53 9.17 -2.97
CA SER A 11 -15.48 8.62 -3.95
C SER A 11 -14.78 7.85 -5.10
N ARG A 12 -15.51 7.02 -5.88
CA ARG A 12 -14.98 6.36 -7.09
C ARG A 12 -14.47 7.35 -8.16
N ARG A 13 -15.10 8.53 -8.26
CA ARG A 13 -14.60 9.66 -9.08
C ARG A 13 -13.36 10.32 -8.49
N ASP A 14 -13.31 10.44 -7.16
CA ASP A 14 -12.12 10.92 -6.43
C ASP A 14 -10.93 10.00 -6.67
N ARG A 15 -11.13 8.67 -6.74
CA ARG A 15 -10.08 7.68 -7.09
C ARG A 15 -9.47 7.87 -8.49
N VAL A 16 -10.27 8.24 -9.49
CA VAL A 16 -9.77 8.49 -10.86
C VAL A 16 -9.02 9.82 -10.91
N ALA A 17 -9.58 10.87 -10.32
CA ALA A 17 -8.94 12.19 -10.25
C ALA A 17 -7.63 12.16 -9.45
N LYS A 18 -7.59 11.46 -8.30
CA LYS A 18 -6.36 11.27 -7.53
C LYS A 18 -5.32 10.41 -8.26
N ARG A 19 -5.74 9.39 -9.01
CA ARG A 19 -4.82 8.60 -9.86
C ARG A 19 -4.11 9.45 -10.92
N GLU A 20 -4.78 10.44 -11.48
CA GLU A 20 -4.17 11.40 -12.41
C GLU A 20 -3.16 12.30 -11.68
N GLU A 21 -3.49 12.79 -10.49
CA GLU A 21 -2.58 13.56 -9.63
C GLU A 21 -1.34 12.75 -9.19
N TYR A 22 -1.48 11.44 -8.96
CA TYR A 22 -0.36 10.52 -8.65
C TYR A 22 0.52 10.19 -9.84
N THR A 23 0.00 10.32 -11.06
CA THR A 23 0.80 10.17 -12.29
C THR A 23 1.70 11.39 -12.52
N ALA A 24 1.32 12.55 -11.96
CA ALA A 24 2.14 13.76 -11.97
C ALA A 24 3.25 13.76 -10.89
N ALA A 25 3.12 12.93 -9.85
CA ALA A 25 4.13 12.77 -8.81
C ALA A 25 5.13 11.63 -9.15
N ASP A 26 6.42 11.84 -8.86
CA ASP A 26 7.53 10.90 -9.12
C ASP A 26 7.58 9.68 -8.15
N GLY A 27 6.45 9.32 -7.53
CA GLY A 27 6.40 8.14 -6.67
C GLY A 27 6.51 6.86 -7.50
N THR A 28 7.24 5.86 -7.00
CA THR A 28 7.31 4.53 -7.66
C THR A 28 6.27 3.55 -7.08
N GLU A 29 5.64 3.90 -5.96
CA GLU A 29 4.75 3.06 -5.18
C GLU A 29 3.78 3.92 -4.35
N TYR A 30 2.50 3.56 -4.35
CA TYR A 30 1.42 4.24 -3.62
C TYR A 30 0.48 3.24 -3.00
N TRP A 31 0.04 3.52 -1.77
CA TRP A 31 -0.96 2.70 -1.09
C TRP A 31 -2.21 3.54 -0.84
N ILE A 32 -3.35 3.01 -1.28
CA ILE A 32 -4.67 3.61 -1.08
C ILE A 32 -5.37 2.80 0.01
N LEU A 33 -5.65 3.45 1.14
CA LEU A 33 -6.37 2.85 2.27
C LEU A 33 -7.71 3.55 2.42
N GLU A 34 -8.81 2.85 2.14
CA GLU A 34 -10.18 3.38 2.27
C GLU A 34 -10.87 2.86 3.55
N PRO A 35 -10.99 3.69 4.61
CA PRO A 35 -11.56 3.28 5.90
C PRO A 35 -13.11 3.28 5.94
N ARG A 36 -13.80 3.63 4.84
CA ARG A 36 -15.27 3.73 4.79
C ARG A 36 -15.98 2.38 4.63
N PRO A 37 -17.28 2.28 4.98
CA PRO A 37 -17.87 1.01 5.38
C PRO A 37 -18.18 0.08 4.20
N ARG A 38 -17.40 -1.00 4.15
CA ARG A 38 -17.60 -2.31 3.53
C ARG A 38 -17.70 -2.42 1.99
N PRO A 39 -16.85 -3.29 1.39
CA PRO A 39 -15.63 -3.83 1.95
C PRO A 39 -14.60 -2.71 2.14
N VAL A 40 -13.98 -2.67 3.33
CA VAL A 40 -12.77 -1.88 3.57
C VAL A 40 -11.73 -2.38 2.55
N ALA A 41 -11.12 -1.46 1.81
CA ALA A 41 -10.31 -1.82 0.65
C ALA A 41 -8.95 -1.13 0.70
N GLU A 42 -7.90 -1.95 0.67
CA GLU A 42 -6.55 -1.55 0.34
C GLU A 42 -6.27 -1.78 -1.15
N GLU A 43 -5.56 -0.84 -1.78
CA GLU A 43 -5.01 -1.01 -3.12
C GLU A 43 -3.56 -0.54 -3.13
N PHE A 44 -2.66 -1.47 -3.45
CA PHE A 44 -1.24 -1.16 -3.65
C PHE A 44 -0.99 -0.92 -5.13
N LEU A 45 -0.36 0.20 -5.47
CA LEU A 45 -0.07 0.61 -6.84
C LEU A 45 1.43 0.76 -7.02
N VAL A 46 1.98 0.12 -8.05
CA VAL A 46 3.41 0.19 -8.39
C VAL A 46 3.56 0.73 -9.80
N ARG A 47 4.48 1.69 -9.97
CA ARG A 47 4.80 2.29 -11.26
C ARG A 47 5.72 1.37 -12.06
N GLY A 48 5.27 0.92 -13.22
CA GLY A 48 6.10 0.19 -14.16
C GLY A 48 7.11 1.09 -14.89
N LYS A 49 8.06 0.47 -15.59
CA LYS A 49 9.04 1.18 -16.45
C LYS A 49 8.39 2.00 -17.57
N ASP A 50 7.16 1.66 -17.95
CA ASP A 50 6.32 2.37 -18.90
C ASP A 50 5.60 3.59 -18.29
N GLY A 51 5.88 3.89 -17.02
CA GLY A 51 5.31 5.01 -16.28
C GLY A 51 3.88 4.81 -15.81
N ARG A 52 3.29 3.63 -16.05
CA ARG A 52 1.91 3.29 -15.69
C ARG A 52 1.85 2.59 -14.35
N TYR A 53 0.89 2.97 -13.50
CA TYR A 53 0.62 2.25 -12.26
C TYR A 53 -0.19 0.99 -12.50
N ARG A 54 0.20 -0.09 -11.83
CA ARG A 54 -0.51 -1.37 -11.81
C ARG A 54 -0.78 -1.78 -10.38
N SER A 55 -1.91 -2.44 -10.15
CA SER A 55 -2.23 -3.01 -8.85
C SER A 55 -1.25 -4.13 -8.53
N SER A 56 -0.64 -4.06 -7.34
CA SER A 56 0.17 -5.12 -6.75
C SER A 56 -0.68 -5.79 -5.67
N ILE A 57 -0.68 -7.12 -5.67
CA ILE A 57 -1.43 -7.90 -4.68
C ILE A 57 -0.46 -8.42 -3.61
N PRO A 58 -0.92 -8.61 -2.36
CA PRO A 58 -0.14 -9.34 -1.37
C PRO A 58 0.21 -10.76 -1.85
N ASP A 59 1.30 -11.28 -1.32
CA ASP A 59 1.73 -12.67 -1.49
C ASP A 59 0.66 -13.65 -0.95
N PRO A 60 0.71 -14.94 -1.31
CA PRO A 60 -0.27 -15.93 -0.86
C PRO A 60 -0.42 -16.06 0.67
N ASP A 61 0.60 -15.66 1.44
CA ASP A 61 0.59 -15.64 2.90
C ASP A 61 -0.09 -14.39 3.50
N GLY A 62 -0.55 -13.47 2.63
CA GLY A 62 -1.17 -12.20 2.97
C GLY A 62 -0.16 -11.09 3.26
N SER A 63 1.13 -11.30 3.02
CA SER A 63 2.17 -10.29 3.19
C SER A 63 2.30 -9.43 1.94
N TYR A 64 2.28 -8.11 2.08
CA TYR A 64 2.63 -7.18 1.02
C TYR A 64 4.11 -6.80 1.13
N ARG A 65 4.86 -6.94 0.03
CA ARG A 65 6.27 -6.54 -0.08
C ARG A 65 6.37 -5.20 -0.80
N SER A 66 7.05 -4.23 -0.18
CA SER A 66 7.32 -2.94 -0.85
C SER A 66 8.30 -3.14 -1.99
N GLN A 67 8.07 -2.43 -3.09
CA GLN A 67 8.93 -2.43 -4.27
C GLN A 67 9.98 -1.31 -4.22
N ILE A 68 9.79 -0.32 -3.32
CA ILE A 68 10.75 0.77 -3.10
C ILE A 68 11.64 0.50 -1.89
N ILE A 69 11.06 0.02 -0.79
CA ILE A 69 11.81 -0.21 0.44
C ILE A 69 12.29 -1.66 0.42
N ALA A 70 13.54 -1.85 -0.01
CA ALA A 70 14.16 -3.17 -0.07
C ALA A 70 14.03 -3.91 1.26
N GLY A 71 13.62 -5.17 1.21
CA GLY A 71 13.39 -6.04 2.37
C GLY A 71 12.05 -5.83 3.08
N PHE A 72 11.42 -4.65 3.01
CA PHE A 72 10.25 -4.34 3.82
C PHE A 72 8.99 -5.11 3.37
N ARG A 73 8.35 -5.78 4.33
CA ARG A 73 7.08 -6.48 4.16
C ARG A 73 6.14 -6.24 5.34
N LEU A 74 4.83 -6.31 5.13
CA LEU A 74 3.85 -6.32 6.23
C LEU A 74 2.68 -7.25 5.91
N ARG A 75 1.94 -7.72 6.90
CA ARG A 75 0.68 -8.42 6.64
C ARG A 75 -0.42 -7.41 6.29
N ALA A 76 -1.02 -7.51 5.11
CA ALA A 76 -2.06 -6.57 4.66
C ALA A 76 -3.23 -6.46 5.67
N LYS A 77 -3.61 -7.58 6.31
CA LYS A 77 -4.66 -7.61 7.34
C LYS A 77 -4.40 -6.70 8.54
N TRP A 78 -3.14 -6.37 8.85
CA TRP A 78 -2.80 -5.49 9.97
C TRP A 78 -3.27 -4.06 9.77
N LEU A 79 -3.39 -3.61 8.51
CA LEU A 79 -3.91 -2.28 8.18
C LEU A 79 -5.34 -2.07 8.68
N TRP A 80 -6.05 -3.17 8.95
CA TRP A 80 -7.47 -3.20 9.31
C TRP A 80 -7.77 -3.97 10.59
N ALA A 81 -6.73 -4.39 11.33
CA ALA A 81 -6.91 -5.15 12.56
C ALA A 81 -7.50 -4.27 13.68
N ASP A 82 -8.39 -4.84 14.48
CA ASP A 82 -8.93 -4.23 15.69
C ASP A 82 -8.87 -5.24 16.85
N PRO A 83 -7.98 -5.05 17.85
CA PRO A 83 -7.03 -3.95 17.96
C PRO A 83 -5.91 -4.04 16.89
N LEU A 84 -5.31 -2.90 16.56
CA LEU A 84 -4.08 -2.89 15.75
C LEU A 84 -3.00 -3.73 16.45
N PRO A 85 -2.13 -4.42 15.68
CA PRO A 85 -1.02 -5.13 16.28
C PRO A 85 -0.13 -4.16 17.04
N ASP A 86 0.40 -4.62 18.18
CA ASP A 86 1.42 -3.88 18.93
C ASP A 86 2.57 -3.50 17.98
N PRO A 87 3.00 -2.22 17.90
CA PRO A 87 3.99 -1.78 16.92
C PRO A 87 5.31 -2.54 16.97
N LEU A 88 5.74 -3.00 18.16
CA LEU A 88 6.98 -3.76 18.31
C LEU A 88 6.81 -5.21 17.84
N SER A 89 5.66 -5.82 18.13
CA SER A 89 5.29 -7.15 17.63
C SER A 89 5.08 -7.15 16.12
N GLY A 90 4.43 -6.11 15.61
CA GLY A 90 4.28 -5.83 14.19
C GLY A 90 5.63 -5.66 13.51
N LEU A 91 6.55 -4.88 14.11
CA LEU A 91 7.91 -4.70 13.61
C LEU A 91 8.71 -6.01 13.62
N ALA A 92 8.56 -6.84 14.66
CA ALA A 92 9.24 -8.13 14.76
C ALA A 92 8.77 -9.14 13.71
N GLU A 93 7.48 -9.12 13.33
CA GLU A 93 6.94 -9.96 12.25
C GLU A 93 7.14 -9.32 10.85
N SER A 94 7.20 -7.99 10.74
CA SER A 94 7.59 -7.27 9.53
C SER A 94 9.10 -7.23 9.42
N GLY A 95 9.67 -8.22 8.73
CA GLY A 95 11.11 -8.23 8.47
C GLY A 95 11.53 -7.23 7.40
N PHE A 96 12.81 -6.87 7.44
CA PHE A 96 13.58 -6.70 6.22
C PHE A 96 14.03 -8.10 5.82
N ASP A 97 13.55 -8.66 4.71
CA ASP A 97 14.18 -9.89 4.17
C ASP A 97 15.63 -9.55 3.84
N THR A 98 16.56 -10.01 4.69
CA THR A 98 17.97 -10.11 4.36
C THR A 98 18.13 -11.34 3.47
N ASP A 99 18.08 -11.11 2.17
CA ASP A 99 18.78 -11.97 1.19
C ASP A 99 20.24 -11.49 1.10
#